data_AF-A0AAU0MQI0-F1
#
_entry.id   AF-A0AAU0MQI0-F1
#
_cell.length_a   1.000
_cell.length_b   1.000
_cell.length_c   1.000
_cell.angle_alpha   90.00
_cell.angle_beta   90.00
_cell.angle_gamma   90.00
#
_symmetry.space_group_name_H-M   'P 1'
#
loop_
_entity.id
_entity.type
_entity.pdbx_description
1 polymer ?
#
loop_
_entity_poly.entity_id
_entity_poly.type
_entity_poly.pdbx_seq_one_letter_code
_entity_poly.pdbx_strand_id
1 'polypeptide(L)' 'MDRLDSAREIVVEVIAGLEDAIEALMSAQAPGSTHRDISESSELIRSLSNSLIQHAQAIENILKQTIRDDD' A
#
# COMPACT_ATOMS: atom_id res chain seq x y z
N MET A 1 -11.48 18.97 8.67
CA MET A 1 -10.95 18.07 7.63
C MET A 1 -12.02 17.03 7.41
N ASP A 2 -12.48 16.82 6.18
CA ASP A 2 -13.52 15.82 5.89
C ASP A 2 -12.93 14.41 6.13
N ARG A 3 -13.74 13.46 6.62
CA ARG A 3 -13.32 12.07 6.80
C ARG A 3 -12.97 11.42 5.47
N LEU A 4 -13.59 11.89 4.38
CA LEU A 4 -13.25 11.54 3.01
C LEU A 4 -11.87 12.09 2.60
N ASP A 5 -11.43 13.23 3.13
CA ASP A 5 -10.07 13.74 2.89
C ASP A 5 -9.01 12.81 3.49
N SER A 6 -9.24 12.30 4.71
CA SER A 6 -8.34 11.35 5.35
C SER A 6 -8.29 10.00 4.61
N ALA A 7 -9.43 9.51 4.11
CA ALA A 7 -9.45 8.30 3.29
C ALA A 7 -8.68 8.49 1.97
N ARG A 8 -8.80 9.66 1.34
CA ARG A 8 -8.05 10.01 0.12
C ARG A 8 -6.55 10.09 0.38
N GLU A 9 -6.11 10.67 1.50
CA GLU A 9 -4.70 10.75 1.88
C GLU A 9 -4.08 9.35 2.02
N ILE A 10 -4.77 8.43 2.71
CA ILE A 10 -4.35 7.02 2.85
C ILE A 10 -4.19 6.35 1.48
N VAL A 11 -5.12 6.57 0.55
CA VAL A 11 -5.05 6.00 -0.81
C VAL A 11 -3.83 6.53 -1.58
N VAL A 12 -3.50 7.83 -1.44
CA VAL A 12 -2.33 8.42 -2.10
C VAL A 12 -1.03 7.81 -1.56
N GLU A 13 -0.89 7.66 -0.25
CA GLU A 13 0.29 7.02 0.36
C GLU A 13 0.45 5.56 -0.06
N VAL A 14 -0.67 4.83 -0.14
CA VAL A 14 -0.73 3.46 -0.65
C VAL A 14 -0.21 3.36 -2.08
N ILE A 15 -0.64 4.26 -2.96
CA ILE A 15 -0.24 4.25 -4.38
C ILE A 15 1.26 4.53 -4.50
N ALA A 16 1.80 5.50 -3.77
CA ALA A 16 3.23 5.80 -3.79
C ALA A 16 4.07 4.58 -3.33
N GLY A 17 3.67 3.92 -2.23
CA GLY A 17 4.35 2.72 -1.77
C GLY A 17 4.26 1.54 -2.74
N LEU A 18 3.16 1.46 -3.51
CA LEU A 18 3.00 0.48 -4.58
C LEU A 18 3.98 0.71 -5.73
N GLU A 19 4.15 1.95 -6.15
CA GLU A 19 5.08 2.33 -7.22
C GLU A 19 6.53 1.99 -6.84
N ASP A 20 6.97 2.36 -5.63
CA ASP A 20 8.31 2.05 -5.12
C ASP A 20 8.60 0.54 -5.09
N ALA A 21 7.63 -0.26 -4.63
CA ALA A 21 7.79 -1.71 -4.54
C ALA A 21 7.83 -2.38 -5.92
N ILE A 22 7.06 -1.87 -6.89
CA ILE A 22 7.11 -2.32 -8.28
C ILE A 22 8.49 -2.02 -8.90
N GLU A 23 9.04 -0.83 -8.64
CA GLU A 23 10.37 -0.44 -9.14
C GLU A 23 11.48 -1.34 -8.56
N ALA A 24 11.41 -1.64 -7.27
CA ALA A 24 12.35 -2.57 -6.61
C ALA A 24 12.30 -3.98 -7.24
N LEU A 25 11.09 -4.47 -7.54
CA LEU A 25 10.91 -5.78 -8.19
C LEU A 25 11.44 -5.82 -9.61
N MET A 26 11.18 -4.78 -10.39
CA MET A 26 11.69 -4.67 -11.76
C MET A 26 13.23 -4.66 -11.75
N SER A 27 13.82 -3.97 -10.78
CA SER A 27 15.27 -3.91 -10.59
C SER A 27 15.86 -5.28 -10.23
N ALA A 28 15.24 -6.03 -9.32
CA ALA A 28 15.71 -7.36 -8.91
C ALA A 28 15.48 -8.48 -9.95
N GLN A 29 14.71 -8.21 -11.01
CA GLN A 29 14.56 -9.11 -12.15
C GLN A 29 15.47 -8.74 -13.33
N ALA A 30 16.27 -7.67 -13.20
CA ALA A 30 17.16 -7.22 -14.26
C ALA A 30 18.31 -8.22 -14.49
N PRO A 31 18.90 -8.26 -15.70
CA PRO A 31 20.10 -9.04 -15.96
C PRO A 31 21.24 -8.64 -15.01
N GLY A 32 21.81 -9.61 -14.29
CA GLY A 32 22.85 -9.36 -13.28
C GLY A 32 22.37 -9.27 -11.83
N SER A 33 21.05 -9.37 -11.60
CA SER A 33 20.47 -9.45 -10.25
C SER A 33 20.92 -10.70 -9.52
N THR A 34 21.19 -10.55 -8.22
CA THR A 34 21.57 -11.64 -7.33
C THR A 34 20.36 -12.30 -6.67
N HIS A 35 20.53 -13.51 -6.13
CA HIS A 35 19.52 -14.14 -5.28
C HIS A 35 19.11 -13.29 -4.08
N ARG A 36 20.03 -12.46 -3.59
CA ARG A 36 19.77 -11.53 -2.50
C ARG A 36 18.79 -10.44 -2.93
N ASP A 37 18.99 -9.85 -4.11
CA ASP A 37 18.11 -8.78 -4.65
C ASP A 37 16.67 -9.28 -4.83
N ILE A 38 16.52 -10.53 -5.29
CA ILE A 38 15.21 -11.19 -5.44
C ILE A 38 14.54 -11.44 -4.08
N SER A 39 15.33 -11.84 -3.07
CA SER A 39 14.82 -12.08 -1.71
C SER A 39 14.37 -10.78 -1.05
N GLU A 40 15.17 -9.73 -1.13
CA GLU A 40 14.84 -8.40 -0.59
C GLU A 40 13.57 -7.83 -1.27
N SER A 41 13.45 -7.98 -2.58
CA SER A 41 12.24 -7.54 -3.30
C SER A 41 10.99 -8.35 -2.94
N SER A 42 11.16 -9.65 -2.65
CA SER A 42 10.06 -10.50 -2.17
C SER A 42 9.59 -10.11 -0.78
N GLU A 43 10.49 -9.67 0.10
CA GLU A 43 10.15 -9.13 1.42
C GLU A 43 9.44 -7.79 1.33
N LEU A 44 9.89 -6.89 0.43
CA LEU A 44 9.22 -5.63 0.13
C LEU A 44 7.78 -5.85 -0.35
N ILE A 45 7.52 -6.81 -1.25
CA ILE A 45 6.16 -7.18 -1.66
C ILE A 45 5.31 -7.57 -0.46
N ARG A 46 5.82 -8.44 0.42
CA ARG A 46 5.04 -8.92 1.57
C ARG A 46 4.71 -7.78 2.52
N SER A 47 5.66 -6.90 2.78
CA SER A 47 5.48 -5.71 3.61
C SER A 47 4.39 -4.80 3.04
N LEU A 48 4.49 -4.50 1.73
CA LEU A 48 3.51 -3.71 1.00
C LEU A 48 2.11 -4.33 1.04
N SER A 49 2.00 -5.63 0.77
CA SER A 49 0.72 -6.36 0.81
C SER A 49 0.04 -6.23 2.17
N ASN A 50 0.80 -6.36 3.26
CA ASN A 50 0.29 -6.17 4.61
C ASN A 50 -0.18 -4.73 4.85
N SER A 51 0.60 -3.74 4.38
CA SER A 51 0.23 -2.31 4.49
C SER A 51 -1.06 -2.00 3.73
N LEU A 52 -1.22 -2.53 2.51
CA LEU A 52 -2.45 -2.39 1.72
C LEU A 52 -3.67 -2.95 2.44
N ILE A 53 -3.55 -4.13 3.05
CA ILE A 53 -4.64 -4.75 3.80
C ILE A 53 -5.04 -3.87 4.98
N GLN A 54 -4.07 -3.34 5.73
CA GLN A 54 -4.32 -2.45 6.87
C GLN A 54 -4.99 -1.14 6.43
N HIS A 55 -4.51 -0.52 5.36
CA HIS A 55 -5.09 0.71 4.83
C HIS A 55 -6.50 0.50 4.27
N ALA A 56 -6.76 -0.62 3.58
CA ALA A 56 -8.10 -0.98 3.12
C ALA A 56 -9.09 -1.14 4.29
N GLN A 57 -8.67 -1.80 5.38
CA GLN A 57 -9.47 -1.91 6.61
C GLN A 57 -9.73 -0.54 7.26
N ALA A 58 -8.73 0.34 7.28
CA ALA A 58 -8.87 1.70 7.83
C ALA A 58 -9.90 2.51 7.02
N ILE A 59 -9.83 2.46 5.69
CA ILE A 59 -10.78 3.12 4.79
C ILE A 59 -12.19 2.55 4.99
N GLU A 60 -12.35 1.23 5.07
CA GLU A 60 -13.65 0.59 5.32
C GLU A 60 -14.27 1.06 6.64
N ASN A 61 -13.47 1.18 7.70
CA ASN A 61 -13.93 1.67 9.00
C ASN A 61 -14.38 3.14 8.94
N ILE A 62 -13.62 3.99 8.25
CA ILE A 62 -13.98 5.41 8.06
C ILE A 62 -15.32 5.54 7.31
N LEU A 63 -15.49 4.77 6.23
CA LEU A 63 -16.73 4.77 5.43
C LEU A 63 -17.93 4.31 6.24
N LYS A 64 -17.82 3.21 6.99
CA LYS A 64 -18.91 2.70 7.86
C LYS A 64 -19.32 3.71 8.93
N GLN A 65 -18.37 4.42 9.51
CA GLN A 65 -18.66 5.42 10.52
C GLN A 65 -19.30 6.67 9.92
N THR A 66 -18.88 7.08 8.72
CA THR A 66 -19.48 8.23 8.01
C THR A 66 -20.95 7.98 7.66
N ILE A 67 -21.28 6.78 7.15
CA ILE A 67 -22.67 6.39 6.85
C ILE A 67 -23.55 6.37 8.12
N ARG A 68 -23.00 5.95 9.26
CA ARG A 68 -23.73 5.86 10.52
C ARG A 68 -24.01 7.22 11.18
N ASP A 69 -23.17 8.22 10.93
CA ASP A 69 -23.34 9.56 11.48
C ASP A 69 -24.35 10.40 10.65
N ASP A 70 -24.73 9.94 9.44
CA ASP A 70 -25.72 10.56 8.57
C ASP A 70 -27.18 10.05 8.80
N ASP A 71 -27.37 9.01 9.62
CA ASP A 71 -28.67 8.46 10.08
C ASP A 71 -29.13 9.06 11.42
#